data_AF-A0A855N5S3-F1
#
_entry.id   AF-A0A855N5S3-F1
#
_cell.length_a   1.000
_cell.length_b   1.000
_cell.length_c   1.000
_cell.angle_alpha   90.00
_cell.angle_beta   90.00
_cell.angle_gamma   90.00
#
_symmetry.space_group_name_H-M   'P 1'
#
loop_
_entity.id
_entity.type
_entity.pdbx_description
1 polymer ?
#
loop_
_entity_poly.entity_id
_entity_poly.type
_entity_poly.pdbx_seq_one_letter_code
_entity_poly.pdbx_strand_id
1 'polypeptide(L)' 'MANISRVNLQDKNIRELEIREKQYRKAVGNPKELYIWVNPSGGKNFFYTPQRQNSKIKRIYTRRIHG' A
#
# COMPACT_ATOMS: atom_id res chain seq x y z
N MET A 1 6.90 26.15 10.75
CA MET A 1 6.59 25.24 9.62
C MET A 1 6.67 23.81 10.11
N ALA A 2 5.57 23.05 10.02
CA ALA A 2 5.55 21.65 10.44
C ALA A 2 6.37 20.80 9.44
N ASN A 3 7.18 19.87 9.95
CA ASN A 3 7.87 18.88 9.13
C ASN A 3 6.82 17.95 8.49
N ILE A 4 6.35 18.31 7.29
CA ILE A 4 5.45 17.45 6.51
C ILE A 4 6.25 16.19 6.18
N SER A 5 5.87 15.06 6.79
CA SER A 5 6.49 13.76 6.51
C SER A 5 6.32 13.44 5.02
N ARG A 6 7.40 13.54 4.24
CA ARG A 6 7.41 13.32 2.78
C ARG A 6 7.07 11.88 2.34
N VAL A 7 6.86 10.95 3.27
CA VAL A 7 6.97 9.50 3.01
C VAL A 7 5.63 8.76 3.10
N ASN A 8 4.54 9.43 3.46
CA ASN A 8 3.22 8.78 3.58
C ASN A 8 2.37 8.98 2.30
N LEU A 9 1.91 7.90 1.69
CA LEU A 9 0.95 7.93 0.58
C LEU A 9 -0.40 8.41 1.10
N GLN A 10 -0.89 9.52 0.56
CA GLN A 10 -2.24 10.00 0.81
C GLN A 10 -3.26 9.26 -0.07
N ASP A 11 -4.53 9.32 0.30
CA ASP A 11 -5.63 8.67 -0.43
C ASP A 11 -5.66 9.08 -1.92
N LYS A 12 -5.45 10.38 -2.21
CA LYS A 12 -5.34 10.88 -3.59
C LYS A 12 -4.23 10.17 -4.37
N ASN A 13 -3.04 10.05 -3.79
CA ASN A 13 -1.91 9.37 -4.44
C ASN A 13 -2.14 7.86 -4.58
N ILE A 14 -2.93 7.24 -3.68
CA ILE A 14 -3.32 5.83 -3.77
C ILE A 14 -4.25 5.61 -4.96
N ARG A 15 -5.22 6.52 -5.17
CA ARG A 15 -6.14 6.45 -6.33
C ARG A 15 -5.39 6.59 -7.65
N GLU A 16 -4.43 7.51 -7.69
CA GLU A 16 -3.56 7.81 -8.84
C GLU A 16 -2.46 6.74 -9.10
N LEU A 17 -2.40 5.65 -8.32
CA LEU A 17 -1.44 4.57 -8.61
C LEU A 17 -1.75 3.91 -9.95
N GLU A 18 -0.77 3.99 -10.85
CA GLU A 18 -0.79 3.42 -12.18
C GLU A 18 -1.06 1.91 -12.17
N ILE A 19 -1.99 1.48 -13.01
CA ILE A 19 -2.24 0.05 -13.23
C ILE A 19 -1.22 -0.44 -14.26
N ARG A 20 -0.47 -1.46 -13.89
CA ARG A 20 0.57 -2.07 -14.74
C ARG A 20 0.16 -3.46 -15.16
N GLU A 21 0.72 -3.96 -16.26
CA GLU A 21 0.51 -5.33 -16.74
C GLU A 21 0.90 -6.39 -15.70
N LYS A 22 1.87 -6.06 -14.83
CA LYS A 22 2.31 -6.91 -13.72
C LYS A 22 1.97 -6.29 -12.38
N GLN A 23 1.55 -7.15 -11.45
CA GLN A 23 1.26 -6.78 -10.07
C GLN A 23 2.51 -6.21 -9.40
N TYR A 24 2.36 -5.15 -8.62
CA TYR A 24 3.46 -4.57 -7.84
C TYR A 24 3.01 -4.10 -6.46
N ARG A 25 3.98 -3.90 -5.55
CA ARG A 25 3.74 -3.36 -4.21
C ARG A 25 4.40 -2.00 -4.02
N LYS A 26 3.76 -1.11 -3.27
CA LYS A 26 4.31 0.18 -2.84
C LYS A 26 4.15 0.34 -1.33
N ALA A 27 5.18 0.86 -0.66
CA ALA A 27 5.08 1.20 0.76
C ALA A 27 4.15 2.41 0.94
N VAL A 28 3.26 2.33 1.92
CA VAL A 28 2.30 3.41 2.21
C VAL A 28 2.91 4.46 3.13
N GLY A 29 3.94 4.13 3.89
CA GLY A 29 4.57 5.04 4.83
C GLY A 29 5.90 4.56 5.37
N ASN A 30 6.43 5.33 6.31
CA ASN A 30 7.57 4.96 7.15
C ASN A 30 7.11 4.92 8.62
N PRO A 31 7.33 3.83 9.38
CA PRO A 31 8.06 2.60 9.05
C PRO A 31 7.39 1.73 7.97
N LYS A 32 8.21 0.97 7.23
CA LYS A 32 7.82 0.16 6.06
C LYS A 32 7.04 -1.12 6.45
N GLU A 33 5.95 -0.97 7.16
CA GLU A 33 5.14 -2.09 7.63
C GLU A 33 3.83 -2.21 6.86
N LEU A 34 3.29 -1.09 6.36
CA LEU A 34 2.08 -1.07 5.55
C LEU A 34 2.43 -0.89 4.06
N TYR A 35 1.87 -1.78 3.24
CA TYR A 35 2.04 -1.76 1.79
C TYR A 35 0.68 -1.85 1.09
N ILE A 36 0.67 -1.44 -0.17
CA ILE A 36 -0.44 -1.63 -1.10
C ILE A 36 0.01 -2.43 -2.30
N TRP A 37 -0.72 -3.49 -2.64
CA TRP A 37 -0.64 -4.21 -3.90
C TRP A 37 -1.53 -3.52 -4.93
N VAL A 38 -0.99 -3.23 -6.11
CA VAL A 38 -1.76 -2.77 -7.26
C VAL A 38 -1.81 -3.92 -8.26
N ASN A 39 -3.02 -4.37 -8.57
CA ASN A 39 -3.25 -5.46 -9.50
C ASN A 39 -3.45 -4.91 -10.92
N PRO A 40 -3.07 -5.68 -11.95
CA PRO A 40 -3.36 -5.34 -13.36
C PRO A 40 -4.86 -5.19 -13.64
N SER A 41 -5.71 -5.84 -12.85
CA SER A 41 -7.17 -5.69 -12.92
C SER A 41 -7.71 -4.37 -12.33
N GLY A 42 -6.83 -3.48 -11.85
CA GLY A 42 -7.20 -2.21 -11.22
C GLY A 42 -7.51 -2.30 -9.73
N GLY A 43 -7.68 -3.51 -9.19
CA GLY A 43 -7.87 -3.71 -7.76
C GLY A 43 -6.63 -3.30 -6.96
N LYS A 44 -6.83 -2.59 -5.85
CA LYS A 44 -5.76 -2.22 -4.92
C LYS A 44 -6.04 -2.83 -3.56
N ASN A 45 -5.07 -3.51 -2.96
CA ASN A 45 -5.22 -4.22 -1.68
C ASN A 45 -4.11 -3.85 -0.70
N PHE A 46 -4.47 -3.49 0.52
CA PHE A 46 -3.49 -3.25 1.56
C PHE A 46 -3.01 -4.56 2.19
N PHE A 47 -1.79 -4.54 2.70
CA PHE A 47 -1.25 -5.63 3.51
C PHE A 47 -0.21 -5.09 4.48
N TYR A 48 -0.15 -5.74 5.64
CA TYR A 48 0.77 -5.41 6.69
C TYR A 48 1.83 -6.51 6.81
N THR A 49 3.10 -6.12 6.79
CA THR A 49 4.26 -6.98 7.04
C THR A 49 5.01 -6.43 8.25
N PRO A 50 4.82 -7.03 9.44
CA PRO A 50 5.61 -6.67 10.61
C PRO A 50 7.08 -6.98 10.37
N GLN A 51 7.97 -6.09 10.79
CA GLN A 51 9.43 -6.24 10.60
C GLN A 51 10.05 -7.37 11.46
N ARG A 52 9.29 -7.94 12.40
CA ARG A 52 9.72 -9.10 13.18
C ARG A 52 9.74 -10.36 12.32
N GLN A 53 10.95 -10.83 12.06
CA GLN A 53 11.29 -12.14 11.50
C GLN A 53 10.35 -13.22 12.07
N ASN A 54 9.73 -14.03 11.20
CA ASN A 54 8.81 -15.16 11.49
C ASN A 54 7.31 -14.91 11.71
N SER A 55 6.76 -13.72 11.42
CA SER A 55 5.31 -13.56 11.46
C SER A 55 4.68 -13.69 10.06
N LYS A 56 3.90 -14.78 9.86
CA LYS A 56 3.11 -15.05 8.65
C LYS A 56 2.43 -13.77 8.15
N ILE A 57 2.57 -13.46 6.86
CA ILE A 57 1.92 -12.32 6.19
C ILE A 57 0.42 -12.35 6.53
N LYS A 58 -0.04 -11.39 7.35
CA LYS A 58 -1.47 -11.22 7.61
C LYS A 58 -2.06 -10.29 6.55
N ARG A 59 -2.83 -10.87 5.64
CA ARG A 59 -3.54 -10.12 4.60
C ARG A 59 -4.76 -9.45 5.24
N ILE A 60 -4.72 -8.14 5.38
CA ILE A 60 -5.86 -7.36 5.86
C ILE A 60 -6.54 -6.79 4.63
N TYR A 61 -7.68 -7.36 4.23
CA TYR A 61 -8.48 -6.79 3.16
C TYR A 61 -9.25 -5.58 3.69
N THR A 62 -8.67 -4.40 3.60
CA THR A 62 -9.48 -3.18 3.63
C THR A 62 -10.16 -3.02 2.27
N ARG A 63 -11.46 -2.73 2.30
CA ARG A 63 -12.44 -2.82 1.20
C ARG A 63 -11.86 -2.44 -0.17
N ARG A 64 -12.21 -3.21 -1.20
CA ARG A 64 -11.94 -2.92 -2.62
C ARG A 64 -12.49 -1.52 -2.94
N ILE A 65 -11.60 -0.54 -3.06
CA ILE A 65 -11.95 0.83 -3.46
C ILE A 65 -12.19 0.78 -4.97
N HIS A 66 -13.45 0.87 -5.38
CA HIS A 66 -13.80 1.08 -6.79
C HIS A 66 -13.63 2.58 -7.04
N GLY A 67 -12.77 2.93 -7.99
CA GLY A 67 -12.57 4.28 -8.48
C GLY A 67 -13.70 4.70 -9.39
#